data_AF-A0A3N5J0T8-F1
#
_entry.id   AF-A0A3N5J0T8-F1
#
_cell.length_a   1.000
_cell.length_b   1.000
_cell.length_c   1.000
_cell.angle_alpha   90.00
_cell.angle_beta   90.00
_cell.angle_gamma   90.00
#
_symmetry.space_group_name_H-M   'P 1'
#
loop_
_entity.id
_entity.type
_entity.pdbx_description
1 polymer ?
#
loop_
_entity_poly.entity_id
_entity_poly.type
_entity_poly.pdbx_seq_one_letter_code
_entity_poly.pdbx_strand_id
1 'polypeptide(L)'
;MLVAALLVVTTRAEPCSCEWLGPFLTVVAEAPLVVHVRVLHHHPGPNPTMDALVLEVLSGGLLDSGVKIQMGDGMHCRPAMEEFPVGSEWVLALNGPGAKPGKGMALSHCGEYWLRVQGDEAVGNFDGAQGEQKRKPLSELRLRLRFPKSKQKFKGRVEAGARFQQAFGPGFQFVLEPRPTGWEIMILERGREENLARLTPPLHFVPNPREIEDWQFVPLSSCPRPYGAEAGPENPRTFIFSPEVGRRIDGSKANRSVIPEEVEEIGRFGQGTVYIQRFSLRPERDGCPILEWIEFSAHLEWGY
;
A
#
# COMPACT_ATOMS: atom_id res chain seq x y z
N MET A 1 6.81 19.60 -75.74
CA MET A 1 7.41 19.39 -74.41
C MET A 1 6.28 19.30 -73.40
N LEU A 2 6.04 18.12 -72.82
CA LEU A 2 5.08 17.94 -71.74
C LEU A 2 5.83 18.15 -70.41
N VAL A 3 5.39 19.12 -69.61
CA VAL A 3 5.88 19.33 -68.24
C VAL A 3 5.03 18.47 -67.31
N ALA A 4 5.63 17.45 -66.71
CA ALA A 4 4.99 16.63 -65.68
C ALA A 4 5.13 17.33 -64.33
N ALA A 5 4.02 17.80 -63.76
CA ALA A 5 3.98 18.37 -62.42
C ALA A 5 4.00 17.24 -61.37
N LEU A 6 5.08 17.19 -60.58
CA LEU A 6 5.21 16.27 -59.45
C LEU A 6 4.36 16.78 -58.28
N LEU A 7 3.23 16.13 -58.02
CA LEU A 7 2.42 16.36 -56.83
C LEU A 7 3.12 15.70 -55.63
N VAL A 8 3.75 16.51 -54.78
CA VAL A 8 4.28 16.07 -53.49
C VAL A 8 3.10 15.79 -52.55
N VAL A 9 2.76 14.51 -52.40
CA VAL A 9 1.81 14.06 -51.38
C VAL A 9 2.50 14.17 -50.02
N THR A 10 2.11 15.17 -49.24
CA THR A 10 2.52 15.28 -47.84
C THR A 10 1.70 14.28 -47.03
N THR A 11 2.31 13.15 -46.65
CA THR A 11 1.71 12.25 -45.67
C THR A 11 1.71 12.95 -44.32
N ARG A 12 0.54 13.40 -43.86
CA ARG A 12 0.36 13.83 -42.47
C ARG A 12 0.59 12.60 -41.60
N ALA A 13 1.64 12.61 -40.78
CA ALA A 13 1.80 11.63 -39.73
C ALA A 13 0.60 11.77 -38.79
N GLU A 14 -0.18 10.70 -38.63
CA GLU A 14 -1.25 10.68 -37.63
C GLU A 14 -0.58 10.82 -36.26
N PRO A 15 -1.03 11.78 -35.43
CA PRO A 15 -0.57 11.85 -34.05
C PRO A 15 -0.85 10.51 -33.39
N CYS A 16 0.10 10.05 -32.58
CA CYS A 16 -0.02 8.74 -31.94
C CYS A 16 -1.36 8.65 -31.19
N SER A 17 -2.24 7.74 -31.62
CA SER A 17 -3.53 7.51 -31.01
C SER A 17 -3.41 6.34 -30.05
N CYS A 18 -3.71 6.58 -28.78
CA CYS A 18 -3.90 5.53 -27.80
C CYS A 18 -5.08 5.86 -26.91
N GLU A 19 -5.72 4.82 -26.41
CA GLU A 19 -6.76 4.96 -25.40
C GLU A 19 -6.13 5.43 -24.09
N TRP A 20 -6.86 6.27 -23.36
CA TRP A 20 -6.43 6.72 -22.05
C TRP A 20 -6.51 5.57 -21.06
N LEU A 21 -5.35 5.11 -20.59
CA LEU A 21 -5.17 3.97 -19.70
C LEU A 21 -5.47 4.28 -18.23
N GLY A 22 -5.85 5.53 -17.94
CA GLY A 22 -6.32 5.93 -16.63
C GLY A 22 -5.37 6.86 -15.86
N PRO A 23 -5.75 7.16 -14.61
CA PRO A 23 -5.02 8.08 -13.74
C PRO A 23 -3.76 7.42 -13.15
N PHE A 24 -2.93 8.22 -12.46
CA PHE A 24 -1.58 7.81 -12.04
C PHE A 24 -1.59 6.54 -11.19
N LEU A 25 -2.48 6.43 -10.20
CA LEU A 25 -2.56 5.26 -9.32
C LEU A 25 -3.05 3.99 -10.03
N THR A 26 -3.66 4.11 -11.21
CA THR A 26 -4.00 2.98 -12.07
C THR A 26 -2.80 2.53 -12.87
N VAL A 27 -2.18 3.44 -13.62
CA VAL A 27 -1.10 3.07 -14.56
C VAL A 27 0.21 2.68 -13.86
N VAL A 28 0.41 3.19 -12.64
CA VAL A 28 1.61 2.91 -11.85
C VAL A 28 1.71 1.46 -11.38
N ALA A 29 0.57 0.75 -11.27
CA ALA A 29 0.55 -0.66 -10.85
C ALA A 29 1.25 -1.59 -11.87
N GLU A 30 1.33 -1.16 -13.13
CA GLU A 30 1.96 -1.89 -14.23
C GLU A 30 3.34 -1.34 -14.60
N ALA A 31 3.76 -0.22 -14.00
CA ALA A 31 5.05 0.41 -14.27
C ALA A 31 6.18 -0.32 -13.51
N PRO A 32 7.21 -0.83 -14.20
CA PRO A 32 8.32 -1.52 -13.54
C PRO A 32 9.18 -0.64 -12.62
N LEU A 33 9.18 0.68 -12.85
CA LEU A 33 9.96 1.64 -12.07
C LEU A 33 9.16 2.92 -11.86
N VAL A 34 9.11 3.37 -10.61
CA VAL A 34 8.50 4.63 -10.21
C VAL A 34 9.51 5.44 -9.44
N VAL A 35 9.81 6.65 -9.92
CA VAL A 35 10.90 7.47 -9.39
C VAL A 35 10.44 8.91 -9.19
N HIS A 36 10.88 9.53 -8.09
CA HIS A 36 10.88 10.98 -7.94
C HIS A 36 12.19 11.51 -8.49
N VAL A 37 12.13 12.40 -9.48
CA VAL A 37 13.27 12.89 -10.22
C VAL A 37 13.31 14.40 -10.31
N ARG A 38 14.50 14.95 -10.59
CA ARG A 38 14.70 16.33 -11.06
C ARG A 38 15.26 16.31 -12.48
N VAL A 39 14.67 17.08 -13.39
CA VAL A 39 15.15 17.21 -14.78
C VAL A 39 16.47 17.98 -14.81
N LEU A 40 17.50 17.42 -15.45
CA LEU A 40 18.81 18.04 -15.58
C LEU A 40 19.03 18.67 -16.95
N HIS A 41 18.82 17.88 -18.01
CA HIS A 41 19.12 18.30 -19.38
C HIS A 41 18.16 17.68 -20.40
N HIS A 42 17.90 18.41 -21.48
CA HIS A 42 17.21 17.90 -22.66
C HIS A 42 18.21 17.67 -23.79
N HIS A 43 18.01 16.57 -24.50
CA HIS A 43 18.77 16.22 -25.70
C HIS A 43 17.78 16.17 -26.87
N PRO A 44 17.57 17.30 -27.57
CA PRO A 44 16.73 17.34 -28.77
C PRO A 44 17.39 16.61 -29.94
N GLY A 45 16.59 16.31 -30.95
CA GLY A 45 17.03 15.60 -32.14
C GLY A 45 15.99 14.56 -32.58
N PRO A 46 16.38 13.64 -33.50
CA PRO A 46 15.46 12.63 -34.02
C PRO A 46 15.02 11.60 -32.97
N ASN A 47 15.80 11.42 -31.90
CA ASN A 47 15.48 10.55 -30.77
C ASN A 47 15.60 11.36 -29.48
N PRO A 48 14.60 12.21 -29.16
CA PRO A 48 14.69 13.12 -28.04
C PRO A 48 14.76 12.35 -26.72
N THR A 49 15.66 12.79 -25.84
CA THR A 49 15.81 12.22 -24.50
C THR A 49 15.98 13.30 -23.45
N MET A 50 15.59 12.97 -22.23
CA MET A 50 15.76 13.79 -21.04
C MET A 50 16.69 13.05 -20.07
N ASP A 51 17.67 13.75 -19.52
CA ASP A 51 18.45 13.25 -18.39
C ASP A 51 17.86 13.80 -17.10
N ALA A 52 17.63 12.92 -16.13
CA ALA A 52 17.05 13.26 -14.84
C ALA A 52 17.85 12.65 -13.69
N LEU A 53 18.00 13.42 -12.61
CA LEU A 53 18.54 12.94 -11.33
C LEU A 53 17.43 12.24 -10.58
N VAL A 54 17.66 10.99 -10.17
CA VAL A 54 16.74 10.25 -9.30
C VAL A 54 16.96 10.68 -7.86
N LEU A 55 15.96 11.36 -7.30
CA LEU A 55 15.95 11.80 -5.90
C LEU A 55 15.50 10.67 -4.98
N GLU A 56 14.57 9.84 -5.44
CA GLU A 56 14.03 8.71 -4.69
C GLU A 56 13.48 7.64 -5.65
N VAL A 57 13.69 6.37 -5.33
CA VAL A 57 13.00 5.24 -5.98
C VAL A 57 11.78 4.89 -5.13
N LEU A 58 10.59 5.09 -5.67
CA LEU A 58 9.32 4.89 -4.98
C LEU A 58 8.78 3.46 -5.15
N SER A 59 9.06 2.83 -6.30
CA SER A 59 8.74 1.44 -6.59
C SER A 59 9.69 0.90 -7.66
N GLY A 60 9.99 -0.40 -7.62
CA GLY A 60 10.99 -1.04 -8.47
C GLY A 60 12.41 -0.94 -7.91
N GLY A 61 13.40 -1.11 -8.79
CA GLY A 61 14.80 -1.07 -8.42
C GLY A 61 15.64 -0.34 -9.46
N LEU A 62 16.47 0.59 -8.99
CA LEU A 62 17.46 1.28 -9.80
C LEU A 62 18.75 1.40 -8.98
N LEU A 63 19.88 1.05 -9.58
CA LEU A 63 21.20 1.12 -8.91
C LEU A 63 21.91 2.46 -9.16
N ASP A 64 21.48 3.21 -10.16
CA ASP A 64 22.07 4.47 -10.57
C ASP A 64 21.27 5.67 -10.01
N SER A 65 21.97 6.77 -9.72
CA SER A 65 21.35 8.02 -9.29
C SER A 65 20.83 8.86 -10.46
N GLY A 66 21.08 8.45 -11.70
CA GLY A 66 20.65 9.16 -12.91
C GLY A 66 19.87 8.25 -13.84
N VAL A 67 18.94 8.82 -14.59
CA VAL A 67 18.15 8.10 -15.59
C VAL A 67 18.03 8.92 -16.87
N LYS A 68 18.24 8.27 -18.02
CA LYS A 68 18.00 8.83 -19.36
C LYS A 68 16.65 8.29 -19.86
N ILE A 69 15.71 9.20 -20.10
CA ILE A 69 14.32 8.89 -20.44
C ILE A 69 14.08 9.30 -21.89
N GLN A 70 13.53 8.38 -22.69
CA GLN A 70 13.12 8.63 -24.06
C GLN A 70 11.81 9.41 -24.09
N MET A 71 11.77 10.44 -24.93
CA MET A 71 10.68 11.42 -24.99
C MET A 71 10.03 11.40 -26.39
N GLY A 72 9.01 12.25 -26.57
CA GLY A 72 8.19 12.33 -27.77
C GLY A 72 8.96 12.80 -29.00
N ASP A 73 8.99 11.94 -30.02
CA ASP A 73 9.42 12.23 -31.39
C ASP A 73 8.22 12.37 -32.36
N GLY A 74 6.99 12.38 -31.82
CA GLY A 74 5.74 12.36 -32.57
C GLY A 74 5.25 10.96 -32.98
N MET A 75 6.07 9.92 -32.87
CA MET A 75 5.76 8.55 -33.36
C MET A 75 5.48 7.55 -32.23
N HIS A 76 6.07 7.74 -31.04
CA HIS A 76 6.07 6.72 -29.99
C HIS A 76 5.05 6.91 -28.85
N CYS A 77 4.03 7.76 -29.00
CA CYS A 77 3.05 8.07 -27.93
C CYS A 77 3.75 8.49 -26.62
N ARG A 78 4.84 9.25 -26.73
CA ARG A 78 5.60 9.76 -25.59
C ARG A 78 5.39 11.26 -25.48
N PRO A 79 5.39 11.83 -24.27
CA PRO A 79 5.15 13.25 -24.09
C PRO A 79 6.33 14.08 -24.59
N ALA A 80 6.05 15.35 -24.90
CA ALA A 80 7.07 16.27 -25.39
C ALA A 80 8.02 16.67 -24.23
N MET A 81 9.28 17.00 -24.55
CA MET A 81 10.25 17.39 -23.51
C MET A 81 9.88 18.73 -22.86
N GLU A 82 9.20 19.59 -23.60
CA GLU A 82 8.77 20.91 -23.16
C GLU A 82 7.79 20.84 -21.98
N GLU A 83 7.08 19.71 -21.81
CA GLU A 83 6.22 19.43 -20.66
C GLU A 83 7.01 19.27 -19.35
N PHE A 84 8.32 18.99 -19.44
CA PHE A 84 9.21 18.71 -18.32
C PHE A 84 10.38 19.72 -18.26
N PRO A 85 10.18 20.99 -17.89
CA PRO A 85 11.25 21.98 -17.91
C PRO A 85 12.48 21.59 -17.08
N VAL A 86 13.69 21.95 -17.55
CA VAL A 86 14.92 21.75 -16.77
C VAL A 86 14.81 22.36 -15.38
N GLY A 87 15.27 21.63 -14.36
CA GLY A 87 15.19 22.01 -12.95
C GLY A 87 13.87 21.67 -12.26
N SER A 88 12.83 21.25 -12.99
CA SER A 88 11.56 20.82 -12.40
C SER A 88 11.63 19.41 -11.83
N GLU A 89 10.74 19.12 -10.88
CA GLU A 89 10.66 17.83 -10.21
C GLU A 89 9.35 17.10 -10.53
N TRP A 90 9.45 15.77 -10.64
CA TRP A 90 8.36 14.92 -11.07
C TRP A 90 8.41 13.56 -10.40
N VAL A 91 7.26 12.98 -10.14
CA VAL A 91 7.13 11.54 -9.95
C VAL A 91 6.79 10.93 -11.30
N LEU A 92 7.59 9.97 -11.77
CA LEU A 92 7.45 9.33 -13.08
C LEU A 92 7.24 7.83 -12.93
N ALA A 93 6.24 7.30 -13.63
CA ALA A 93 6.01 5.88 -13.82
C ALA A 93 6.61 5.46 -15.18
N LEU A 94 7.82 4.89 -15.14
CA LEU A 94 8.60 4.60 -16.34
C LEU A 94 8.29 3.19 -16.87
N ASN A 95 8.35 3.05 -18.19
CA ASN A 95 8.16 1.79 -18.92
C ASN A 95 6.81 1.10 -18.70
N GLY A 96 5.80 1.85 -18.24
CA GLY A 96 4.44 1.33 -18.21
C GLY A 96 3.83 1.17 -19.61
N PRO A 97 2.63 0.57 -19.68
CA PRO A 97 1.95 0.31 -20.95
C PRO A 97 1.90 1.53 -21.88
N GLY A 98 2.23 1.32 -23.15
CA GLY A 98 2.26 2.38 -24.17
C GLY A 98 3.59 3.15 -24.31
N ALA A 99 4.54 3.04 -23.37
CA ALA A 99 5.80 3.80 -23.41
C ALA A 99 6.76 3.41 -24.57
N LYS A 100 6.60 2.18 -25.11
CA LYS A 100 7.41 1.59 -26.19
C LYS A 100 8.92 1.76 -25.96
N PRO A 101 9.51 1.30 -24.83
CA PRO A 101 10.84 1.74 -24.38
C PRO A 101 12.05 1.25 -25.21
N GLY A 102 11.86 0.27 -26.10
CA GLY A 102 12.97 -0.38 -26.79
C GLY A 102 13.97 -0.99 -25.80
N LYS A 103 15.21 -0.48 -25.79
CA LYS A 103 16.27 -0.89 -24.86
C LYS A 103 16.48 0.06 -23.67
N GLY A 104 15.69 1.14 -23.55
CA GLY A 104 15.91 2.20 -22.57
C GLY A 104 14.77 2.36 -21.57
N MET A 105 14.70 3.56 -20.98
CA MET A 105 13.56 4.01 -20.19
C MET A 105 12.74 4.98 -21.03
N ALA A 106 11.41 4.89 -20.96
CA ALA A 106 10.50 5.76 -21.68
C ALA A 106 9.27 6.09 -20.84
N LEU A 107 8.66 7.23 -21.15
CA LEU A 107 7.43 7.69 -20.53
C LEU A 107 6.27 7.55 -21.53
N SER A 108 5.13 7.05 -21.08
CA SER A 108 3.93 6.87 -21.92
C SER A 108 3.03 8.09 -21.78
N HIS A 109 2.52 8.65 -22.88
CA HIS A 109 1.48 9.69 -22.90
C HIS A 109 0.06 9.08 -22.90
N CYS A 110 -0.08 7.75 -22.90
CA CYS A 110 -1.36 7.06 -22.98
C CYS A 110 -2.10 6.99 -21.63
N GLY A 111 -1.84 7.92 -20.73
CA GLY A 111 -2.32 7.92 -19.36
C GLY A 111 -1.53 8.90 -18.52
N GLU A 112 -1.83 8.95 -17.24
CA GLU A 112 -1.23 9.89 -16.30
C GLU A 112 0.05 9.27 -15.72
N TYR A 113 1.11 9.17 -16.51
CA TYR A 113 2.38 8.53 -16.10
C TYR A 113 3.32 9.45 -15.33
N TRP A 114 2.90 10.68 -15.04
CA TRP A 114 3.70 11.64 -14.28
C TRP A 114 2.84 12.51 -13.38
N LEU A 115 3.44 12.96 -12.29
CA LEU A 115 2.90 13.97 -11.38
C LEU A 115 3.96 15.03 -11.14
N ARG A 116 3.60 16.30 -11.21
CA ARG A 116 4.52 17.39 -10.93
C ARG A 116 4.74 17.52 -9.43
N VAL A 117 5.98 17.69 -8.99
CA VAL A 117 6.28 17.97 -7.59
C VAL A 117 6.53 19.47 -7.40
N GLN A 118 5.85 20.04 -6.41
CA GLN A 118 5.97 21.44 -6.01
C GLN A 118 6.13 21.50 -4.48
N GLY A 119 7.35 21.70 -4.01
CA GLY A 119 7.64 21.62 -2.57
C GLY A 119 7.42 20.20 -2.06
N ASP A 120 6.54 20.06 -1.08
CA ASP A 120 6.16 18.79 -0.46
C ASP A 120 4.88 18.17 -1.05
N GLU A 121 4.38 18.70 -2.16
CA GLU A 121 3.15 18.26 -2.80
C GLU A 121 3.37 17.69 -4.19
N ALA A 122 2.62 16.64 -4.52
CA ALA A 122 2.45 16.14 -5.87
C ALA A 122 1.16 16.71 -6.49
N VAL A 123 1.22 17.08 -7.77
CA VAL A 123 0.15 17.72 -8.53
C VAL A 123 -0.08 16.98 -9.83
N GLY A 124 -1.32 16.60 -10.09
CA GLY A 124 -1.73 15.89 -11.29
C GLY A 124 -2.96 15.03 -11.05
N ASN A 125 -3.19 14.05 -11.92
CA ASN A 125 -4.35 13.17 -11.82
C ASN A 125 -3.98 11.85 -11.12
N PHE A 126 -4.43 11.68 -9.88
CA PHE A 126 -4.11 10.51 -9.07
C PHE A 126 -5.09 9.35 -9.31
N ASP A 127 -6.38 9.67 -9.31
CA ASP A 127 -7.50 8.71 -9.25
C ASP A 127 -8.80 9.26 -9.90
N GLY A 128 -8.74 10.40 -10.59
CA GLY A 128 -9.90 11.09 -11.17
C GLY A 128 -10.17 10.73 -12.63
N ALA A 129 -11.18 11.38 -13.23
CA ALA A 129 -11.42 11.29 -14.66
C ALA A 129 -10.33 12.01 -15.48
N GLN A 130 -10.25 11.73 -16.78
CA GLN A 130 -9.27 12.35 -17.67
C GLN A 130 -9.35 13.88 -17.62
N GLY A 131 -8.19 14.53 -17.44
CA GLY A 131 -8.09 15.99 -17.34
C GLY A 131 -8.35 16.58 -15.94
N GLU A 132 -8.80 15.80 -14.96
CA GLU A 132 -8.86 16.25 -13.57
C GLU A 132 -7.45 16.46 -12.99
N GLN A 133 -7.27 17.48 -12.16
CA GLN A 133 -6.04 17.68 -11.41
C GLN A 133 -6.34 17.86 -9.93
N LYS A 134 -5.53 17.21 -9.11
CA LYS A 134 -5.57 17.32 -7.65
C LYS A 134 -4.17 17.64 -7.14
N ARG A 135 -4.11 18.09 -5.90
CA ARG A 135 -2.89 18.35 -5.15
C ARG A 135 -2.94 17.52 -3.89
N LYS A 136 -1.88 16.77 -3.63
CA LYS A 136 -1.77 15.89 -2.47
C LYS A 136 -0.36 15.98 -1.89
N PRO A 137 -0.20 15.84 -0.57
CA PRO A 137 1.12 15.69 0.03
C PRO A 137 1.89 14.53 -0.65
N LEU A 138 3.15 14.76 -0.99
CA LEU A 138 4.02 13.75 -1.59
C LEU A 138 4.21 12.56 -0.62
N SER A 139 4.15 12.81 0.69
CA SER A 139 4.11 11.76 1.73
C SER A 139 2.90 10.84 1.61
N GLU A 140 1.72 11.38 1.28
CA GLU A 140 0.52 10.56 1.02
C GLU A 140 0.73 9.68 -0.20
N LEU A 141 1.25 10.23 -1.31
CA LEU A 141 1.54 9.46 -2.52
C LEU A 141 2.53 8.32 -2.26
N ARG A 142 3.61 8.58 -1.51
CA ARG A 142 4.59 7.54 -1.11
C ARG A 142 3.91 6.40 -0.38
N LEU A 143 3.01 6.70 0.55
CA LEU A 143 2.26 5.69 1.29
C LEU A 143 1.34 4.87 0.37
N ARG A 144 0.65 5.51 -0.58
CA ARG A 144 -0.22 4.81 -1.55
C ARG A 144 0.57 3.87 -2.47
N LEU A 145 1.74 4.31 -2.93
CA LEU A 145 2.61 3.49 -3.79
C LEU A 145 3.22 2.32 -3.02
N ARG A 146 3.63 2.55 -1.77
CA ARG A 146 4.19 1.51 -0.91
C ARG A 146 3.15 0.49 -0.47
N PHE A 147 1.91 0.92 -0.24
CA PHE A 147 0.82 0.11 0.28
C PHE A 147 -0.46 0.25 -0.58
N PRO A 148 -0.49 -0.34 -1.79
CA PRO A 148 -1.68 -0.33 -2.63
C PRO A 148 -2.81 -1.15 -1.98
N LYS A 149 -4.07 -0.75 -2.20
CA LYS A 149 -5.23 -1.49 -1.70
C LYS A 149 -5.16 -2.97 -2.07
N SER A 150 -5.24 -3.81 -1.05
CA SER A 150 -5.07 -5.25 -1.16
C SER A 150 -5.94 -5.96 -0.13
N LYS A 151 -6.21 -7.23 -0.39
CA LYS A 151 -6.93 -8.10 0.54
C LYS A 151 -6.38 -9.52 0.49
N GLN A 152 -6.46 -10.23 1.61
CA GLN A 152 -6.01 -11.61 1.71
C GLN A 152 -6.92 -12.39 2.66
N LYS A 153 -7.20 -13.63 2.30
CA LYS A 153 -7.95 -14.58 3.13
C LYS A 153 -7.10 -15.82 3.37
N PHE A 154 -7.09 -16.33 4.59
CA PHE A 154 -6.42 -17.59 4.91
C PHE A 154 -7.11 -18.29 6.07
N LYS A 155 -6.74 -19.55 6.27
CA LYS A 155 -7.19 -20.39 7.38
C LYS A 155 -5.98 -20.92 8.12
N GLY A 156 -6.15 -21.24 9.38
CA GLY A 156 -5.09 -21.81 10.20
C GLY A 156 -5.65 -22.64 11.35
N ARG A 157 -4.76 -23.46 11.91
CA ARG A 157 -4.95 -24.14 13.18
C ARG A 157 -3.72 -23.85 14.03
N VAL A 158 -3.92 -23.57 15.31
CA VAL A 158 -2.83 -23.34 16.27
C VAL A 158 -3.12 -24.07 17.56
N GLU A 159 -2.10 -24.73 18.09
CA GLU A 159 -2.14 -25.48 19.35
C GLU A 159 -1.61 -24.63 20.49
N ALA A 160 -2.07 -24.90 21.72
CA ALA A 160 -1.73 -24.15 22.92
C ALA A 160 -0.20 -23.98 23.06
N GLY A 161 0.24 -22.74 23.35
CA GLY A 161 1.66 -22.40 23.44
C GLY A 161 2.40 -22.31 22.11
N ALA A 162 1.79 -22.73 20.99
CA ALA A 162 2.36 -22.54 19.66
C ALA A 162 2.02 -21.15 19.10
N ARG A 163 2.96 -20.62 18.31
CA ARG A 163 2.80 -19.38 17.55
C ARG A 163 2.38 -19.69 16.12
N PHE A 164 1.35 -19.01 15.62
CA PHE A 164 0.99 -19.04 14.20
C PHE A 164 1.48 -17.78 13.50
N GLN A 165 1.97 -17.89 12.27
CA GLN A 165 2.39 -16.74 11.46
C GLN A 165 1.99 -16.93 10.00
N GLN A 166 1.45 -15.88 9.39
CA GLN A 166 1.14 -15.82 7.96
C GLN A 166 1.60 -14.49 7.38
N ALA A 167 2.48 -14.52 6.39
CA ALA A 167 2.89 -13.33 5.66
C ALA A 167 1.74 -12.80 4.78
N PHE A 168 1.62 -11.48 4.70
CA PHE A 168 0.72 -10.78 3.79
C PHE A 168 1.29 -9.41 3.42
N GLY A 169 0.90 -8.91 2.24
CA GLY A 169 1.33 -7.58 1.76
C GLY A 169 2.85 -7.37 1.73
N PRO A 170 3.29 -6.11 1.60
CA PRO A 170 4.71 -5.76 1.51
C PRO A 170 5.38 -5.77 2.89
N GLY A 171 5.68 -6.98 3.37
CA GLY A 171 6.46 -7.18 4.58
C GLY A 171 5.66 -7.23 5.88
N PHE A 172 4.33 -7.39 5.82
CA PHE A 172 3.53 -7.61 7.01
C PHE A 172 3.39 -9.10 7.35
N GLN A 173 3.11 -9.37 8.63
CA GLN A 173 2.83 -10.70 9.15
C GLN A 173 1.64 -10.62 10.09
N PHE A 174 0.67 -11.51 9.87
CA PHE A 174 -0.36 -11.81 10.84
C PHE A 174 0.18 -12.86 11.80
N VAL A 175 0.03 -12.61 13.09
CA VAL A 175 0.57 -13.49 14.14
C VAL A 175 -0.52 -13.76 15.17
N LEU A 176 -0.65 -15.03 15.56
CA LEU A 176 -1.28 -15.40 16.83
C LEU A 176 -0.16 -15.68 17.81
N GLU A 177 0.08 -14.72 18.70
CA GLU A 177 1.15 -14.80 19.69
C GLU A 177 0.67 -15.56 20.91
N PRO A 178 1.34 -16.64 21.35
CA PRO A 178 0.91 -17.40 22.50
C PRO A 178 0.93 -16.55 23.77
N ARG A 179 -0.15 -16.67 24.55
CA ARG A 179 -0.35 -16.08 25.87
C ARG A 179 -0.62 -17.22 26.87
N PRO A 180 -0.52 -16.98 28.19
CA PRO A 180 -0.76 -18.04 29.18
C PRO A 180 -2.11 -18.78 29.02
N THR A 181 -3.16 -18.07 28.60
CA THR A 181 -4.55 -18.56 28.51
C THR A 181 -5.08 -18.62 27.07
N GLY A 182 -4.22 -18.43 26.06
CA GLY A 182 -4.63 -18.44 24.65
C GLY A 182 -3.67 -17.69 23.74
N TRP A 183 -4.17 -16.72 22.96
CA TRP A 183 -3.38 -15.98 21.98
C TRP A 183 -3.76 -14.49 21.90
N GLU A 184 -2.82 -13.68 21.47
CA GLU A 184 -3.05 -12.30 21.04
C GLU A 184 -2.91 -12.20 19.51
N ILE A 185 -3.88 -11.56 18.85
CA ILE A 185 -3.79 -11.17 17.45
C ILE A 185 -2.83 -9.98 17.35
N MET A 186 -1.74 -10.18 16.61
CA MET A 186 -0.76 -9.14 16.30
C MET A 186 -0.60 -8.98 14.80
N ILE A 187 -0.31 -7.75 14.38
CA ILE A 187 0.19 -7.45 13.05
C ILE A 187 1.59 -6.88 13.20
N LEU A 188 2.57 -7.50 12.55
CA LEU A 188 3.97 -7.08 12.60
C LEU A 188 4.43 -6.63 11.20
N GLU A 189 5.36 -5.67 11.15
CA GLU A 189 6.11 -5.30 9.94
C GLU A 189 7.54 -5.85 10.08
N ARG A 190 8.08 -6.45 9.01
CA ARG A 190 9.43 -7.01 8.99
C ARG A 190 10.45 -5.98 9.48
N GLY A 191 11.27 -6.40 10.46
CA GLY A 191 12.29 -5.54 11.07
C GLY A 191 11.76 -4.63 12.20
N ARG A 192 10.50 -4.82 12.63
CA ARG A 192 9.91 -4.13 13.77
C ARG A 192 9.25 -5.13 14.73
N GLU A 193 9.36 -4.84 16.02
CA GLU A 193 8.70 -5.60 17.08
C GLU A 193 7.33 -5.00 17.47
N GLU A 194 7.03 -3.79 16.99
CA GLU A 194 5.78 -3.07 17.29
C GLU A 194 4.55 -3.82 16.78
N ASN A 195 3.54 -4.01 17.65
CA ASN A 195 2.26 -4.56 17.26
C ASN A 195 1.40 -3.47 16.63
N LEU A 196 1.31 -3.50 15.31
CA LEU A 196 0.58 -2.49 14.52
C LEU A 196 -0.93 -2.51 14.78
N ALA A 197 -1.46 -3.56 15.41
CA ALA A 197 -2.86 -3.68 15.77
C ALA A 197 -3.18 -3.24 17.22
N ARG A 198 -2.17 -2.85 18.02
CA ARG A 198 -2.35 -2.61 19.46
C ARG A 198 -3.37 -1.52 19.83
N LEU A 199 -3.65 -0.62 18.88
CA LEU A 199 -4.63 0.45 19.02
C LEU A 199 -6.04 0.06 18.55
N THR A 200 -6.32 -1.24 18.42
CA THR A 200 -7.67 -1.75 18.19
C THR A 200 -8.57 -1.46 19.38
N PRO A 201 -9.70 -0.76 19.21
CA PRO A 201 -10.67 -0.56 20.28
C PRO A 201 -11.31 -1.86 20.74
N PRO A 202 -11.75 -1.95 22.01
CA PRO A 202 -11.60 -0.93 23.05
C PRO A 202 -10.19 -0.92 23.66
N LEU A 203 -9.70 0.27 24.06
CA LEU A 203 -8.33 0.43 24.55
C LEU A 203 -8.14 0.12 26.05
N HIS A 204 -9.21 0.16 26.85
CA HIS A 204 -9.16 -0.07 28.29
C HIS A 204 -10.44 -0.71 28.84
N PHE A 205 -10.31 -1.39 29.98
CA PHE A 205 -11.39 -1.82 30.89
C PHE A 205 -12.48 -2.75 30.32
N VAL A 206 -12.25 -3.31 29.13
CA VAL A 206 -13.12 -4.30 28.50
C VAL A 206 -12.25 -5.25 27.66
N PRO A 207 -12.66 -6.53 27.52
CA PRO A 207 -11.95 -7.50 26.70
C PRO A 207 -11.70 -6.98 25.27
N ASN A 208 -10.45 -7.06 24.81
CA ASN A 208 -10.10 -6.60 23.48
C ASN A 208 -10.34 -7.71 22.43
N PRO A 209 -10.94 -7.41 21.26
CA PRO A 209 -11.12 -8.40 20.19
C PRO A 209 -9.85 -9.15 19.77
N ARG A 210 -8.68 -8.54 19.96
CA ARG A 210 -7.37 -9.16 19.69
C ARG A 210 -7.00 -10.26 20.68
N GLU A 211 -7.58 -10.28 21.87
CA GLU A 211 -7.28 -11.25 22.92
C GLU A 211 -8.21 -12.46 22.80
N ILE A 212 -7.64 -13.62 22.49
CA ILE A 212 -8.34 -14.91 22.41
C ILE A 212 -7.96 -15.71 23.65
N GLU A 213 -8.89 -15.87 24.57
CA GLU A 213 -8.62 -16.51 25.87
C GLU A 213 -9.66 -17.59 26.18
N ASP A 214 -9.24 -18.60 26.91
CA ASP A 214 -10.05 -19.76 27.33
C ASP A 214 -11.41 -19.43 27.96
N TRP A 215 -11.47 -18.46 28.87
CA TRP A 215 -12.69 -18.07 29.57
C TRP A 215 -13.81 -17.58 28.62
N GLN A 216 -13.43 -17.15 27.42
CA GLN A 216 -14.34 -16.64 26.39
C GLN A 216 -15.14 -17.76 25.72
N PHE A 217 -14.73 -19.02 25.90
CA PHE A 217 -15.34 -20.22 25.31
C PHE A 217 -16.13 -21.08 26.30
N VAL A 218 -16.22 -20.64 27.57
CA VAL A 218 -16.90 -21.38 28.63
C VAL A 218 -18.12 -20.64 29.17
N PRO A 219 -19.12 -21.36 29.71
CA PRO A 219 -20.25 -20.75 30.39
C PRO A 219 -19.82 -19.85 31.56
N LEU A 220 -20.61 -18.80 31.82
CA LEU A 220 -20.40 -17.78 32.87
C LEU A 220 -20.01 -18.32 34.25
N SER A 221 -20.57 -19.46 34.65
CA SER A 221 -20.36 -20.06 35.97
C SER A 221 -19.03 -20.81 36.14
N SER A 222 -18.23 -20.94 35.09
CA SER A 222 -17.10 -21.89 35.06
C SER A 222 -15.76 -21.27 35.47
N CYS A 223 -15.57 -19.96 35.25
CA CYS A 223 -14.28 -19.30 35.44
C CYS A 223 -14.39 -17.84 35.89
N PRO A 224 -13.45 -17.34 36.71
CA PRO A 224 -13.28 -15.91 36.94
C PRO A 224 -13.06 -15.18 35.61
N ARG A 225 -13.73 -14.04 35.43
CA ARG A 225 -13.64 -13.25 34.19
C ARG A 225 -12.86 -11.97 34.43
N PRO A 226 -11.85 -11.68 33.57
CA PRO A 226 -11.15 -10.40 33.61
C PRO A 226 -12.13 -9.23 33.52
N TYR A 227 -11.79 -8.12 34.18
CA TYR A 227 -12.53 -6.84 34.10
C TYR A 227 -14.00 -6.90 34.55
N GLY A 228 -14.44 -7.97 35.22
CA GLY A 228 -15.85 -8.18 35.54
C GLY A 228 -16.72 -8.37 34.30
N ALA A 229 -16.13 -8.81 33.18
CA ALA A 229 -16.82 -8.91 31.90
C ALA A 229 -17.92 -9.99 31.91
N GLU A 230 -19.12 -9.63 31.44
CA GLU A 230 -20.26 -10.55 31.28
C GLU A 230 -20.15 -11.41 30.02
N ALA A 231 -19.31 -11.03 29.06
CA ALA A 231 -19.04 -11.77 27.83
C ALA A 231 -17.64 -11.45 27.29
N GLY A 232 -17.11 -12.38 26.50
CA GLY A 232 -15.93 -12.12 25.67
C GLY A 232 -16.27 -11.26 24.45
N PRO A 233 -15.25 -10.86 23.65
CA PRO A 233 -15.48 -10.20 22.39
C PRO A 233 -16.33 -11.04 21.44
N GLU A 234 -17.09 -10.39 20.56
CA GLU A 234 -17.90 -11.06 19.55
C GLU A 234 -17.04 -11.93 18.61
N ASN A 235 -17.68 -12.97 18.04
CA ASN A 235 -17.13 -13.76 16.94
C ASN A 235 -18.00 -13.49 15.70
N PRO A 236 -17.47 -12.90 14.62
CA PRO A 236 -16.05 -12.67 14.36
C PRO A 236 -15.43 -11.52 15.14
N ARG A 237 -14.13 -11.63 15.39
CA ARG A 237 -13.32 -10.59 16.02
C ARG A 237 -12.83 -9.63 14.95
N THR A 238 -13.06 -8.34 15.15
CA THR A 238 -12.57 -7.28 14.26
C THR A 238 -11.42 -6.53 14.91
N PHE A 239 -10.43 -6.13 14.11
CA PHE A 239 -9.31 -5.34 14.55
C PHE A 239 -8.83 -4.41 13.44
N ILE A 240 -8.11 -3.36 13.84
CA ILE A 240 -7.51 -2.39 12.92
C ILE A 240 -6.00 -2.42 13.06
N PHE A 241 -5.28 -2.02 12.02
CA PHE A 241 -3.82 -1.93 12.07
C PHE A 241 -3.29 -0.87 11.12
N SER A 242 -2.09 -0.34 11.39
CA SER A 242 -1.41 0.58 10.48
C SER A 242 0.10 0.61 10.71
N PRO A 243 0.94 0.70 9.66
CA PRO A 243 2.39 0.89 9.80
C PRO A 243 2.76 2.19 10.52
N GLU A 244 1.81 3.13 10.64
CA GLU A 244 2.00 4.41 11.32
C GLU A 244 1.95 4.30 12.85
N VAL A 245 1.37 3.21 13.38
CA VAL A 245 1.37 2.88 14.82
C VAL A 245 2.81 2.68 15.28
N GLY A 246 3.19 3.34 16.37
CA GLY A 246 4.55 3.34 16.91
C GLY A 246 5.54 4.24 16.15
N ARG A 247 5.12 4.87 15.04
CA ARG A 247 5.90 5.87 14.31
C ARG A 247 5.33 7.26 14.57
N ARG A 248 4.28 7.61 13.82
CA ARG A 248 3.59 8.89 13.91
C ARG A 248 2.46 8.84 14.93
N ILE A 249 1.73 7.74 14.98
CA ILE A 249 0.62 7.54 15.91
C ILE A 249 1.15 6.76 17.11
N ASP A 250 1.04 7.35 18.30
CA ASP A 250 1.45 6.75 19.57
C ASP A 250 2.89 6.20 19.58
N GLY A 251 3.83 6.92 18.97
CA GLY A 251 5.25 6.57 18.98
C GLY A 251 5.91 6.80 20.35
N SER A 252 7.17 6.38 20.49
CA SER A 252 7.94 6.50 21.75
C SER A 252 8.12 7.92 22.30
N LYS A 253 7.81 8.94 21.48
CA LYS A 253 7.84 10.36 21.85
C LYS A 253 6.45 10.97 22.05
N ALA A 254 5.39 10.17 21.99
CA ALA A 254 4.04 10.64 22.20
C ALA A 254 3.83 10.96 23.68
N ASN A 255 3.49 12.22 23.97
CA ASN A 255 3.18 12.70 25.33
C ASN A 255 1.67 12.87 25.54
N ARG A 256 0.85 12.25 24.69
CA ARG A 256 -0.61 12.34 24.76
C ARG A 256 -1.23 10.99 24.43
N SER A 257 -2.45 10.79 24.91
CA SER A 257 -3.28 9.67 24.52
C SER A 257 -3.67 9.73 23.04
N VAL A 258 -3.95 8.56 22.49
CA VAL A 258 -4.51 8.38 21.14
C VAL A 258 -5.89 9.00 21.06
N ILE A 259 -6.15 9.78 20.02
CA ILE A 259 -7.45 10.43 19.78
C ILE A 259 -8.30 9.61 18.79
N PRO A 260 -9.65 9.74 18.81
CA PRO A 260 -10.53 8.96 17.94
C PRO A 260 -10.21 9.08 16.44
N GLU A 261 -9.76 10.25 15.98
CA GLU A 261 -9.41 10.51 14.59
C GLU A 261 -8.20 9.68 14.14
N GLU A 262 -7.26 9.40 15.05
CA GLU A 262 -6.12 8.52 14.79
C GLU A 262 -6.55 7.06 14.69
N VAL A 263 -7.51 6.64 15.53
CA VAL A 263 -8.11 5.30 15.44
C VAL A 263 -8.83 5.12 14.10
N GLU A 264 -9.58 6.13 13.65
CA GLU A 264 -10.21 6.12 12.33
C GLU A 264 -9.16 6.10 11.21
N GLU A 265 -8.06 6.84 11.34
CA GLU A 265 -6.95 6.80 10.38
C GLU A 265 -6.33 5.40 10.28
N ILE A 266 -6.10 4.73 11.40
CA ILE A 266 -5.60 3.34 11.43
C ILE A 266 -6.60 2.42 10.73
N GLY A 267 -7.88 2.52 11.06
CA GLY A 267 -8.94 1.71 10.44
C GLY A 267 -9.12 1.97 8.94
N ARG A 268 -8.79 3.17 8.45
CA ARG A 268 -8.77 3.48 7.01
C ARG A 268 -7.60 2.82 6.29
N PHE A 269 -6.47 2.59 6.97
CA PHE A 269 -5.35 1.86 6.38
C PHE A 269 -5.62 0.35 6.34
N GLY A 270 -5.99 -0.26 7.46
CA GLY A 270 -5.99 -1.71 7.58
C GLY A 270 -7.02 -2.23 8.57
N GLN A 271 -7.77 -3.25 8.14
CA GLN A 271 -8.77 -3.94 8.94
C GLN A 271 -8.60 -5.45 8.82
N GLY A 272 -8.89 -6.15 9.89
CA GLY A 272 -8.86 -7.60 9.93
C GLY A 272 -10.06 -8.17 10.67
N THR A 273 -10.53 -9.32 10.18
CA THR A 273 -11.63 -10.07 10.76
C THR A 273 -11.19 -11.53 10.96
N VAL A 274 -11.23 -12.02 12.18
CA VAL A 274 -10.89 -13.40 12.54
C VAL A 274 -12.15 -14.13 13.00
N TYR A 275 -12.46 -15.23 12.33
CA TYR A 275 -13.52 -16.16 12.70
C TYR A 275 -12.89 -17.34 13.40
N ILE A 276 -13.27 -17.57 14.65
CA ILE A 276 -12.95 -18.82 15.35
C ILE A 276 -14.01 -19.83 14.94
N GLN A 277 -13.60 -20.86 14.22
CA GLN A 277 -14.49 -21.82 13.58
C GLN A 277 -14.72 -23.04 14.47
N ARG A 278 -13.65 -23.57 15.05
CA ARG A 278 -13.65 -24.70 15.98
C ARG A 278 -12.57 -24.50 17.02
N PHE A 279 -12.74 -25.14 18.16
CA PHE A 279 -11.76 -25.13 19.23
C PHE A 279 -11.89 -26.40 20.08
N SER A 280 -10.85 -26.70 20.84
CA SER A 280 -10.88 -27.72 21.90
C SER A 280 -10.44 -27.10 23.22
N LEU A 281 -11.08 -27.57 24.28
CA LEU A 281 -10.79 -27.20 25.65
C LEU A 281 -10.33 -28.46 26.39
N ARG A 282 -9.23 -28.36 27.14
CA ARG A 282 -8.78 -29.43 28.03
C ARG A 282 -9.12 -29.06 29.48
N PRO A 283 -9.68 -29.99 30.28
CA PRO A 283 -9.90 -29.73 31.71
C PRO A 283 -8.58 -29.44 32.45
N GLU A 284 -8.61 -28.49 33.38
CA GLU A 284 -7.52 -28.28 34.35
C GLU A 284 -7.93 -28.80 35.74
N ARG A 285 -6.95 -29.15 36.57
CA ARG A 285 -7.20 -29.72 37.92
C ARG A 285 -7.98 -28.76 38.84
N ASP A 286 -7.87 -27.46 38.61
CA ASP A 286 -8.43 -26.40 39.48
C ASP A 286 -9.69 -25.74 38.89
N GLY A 287 -10.28 -26.34 37.85
CA GLY A 287 -11.67 -26.07 37.43
C GLY A 287 -11.86 -25.23 36.16
N CYS A 288 -10.89 -24.42 35.76
CA CYS A 288 -10.96 -23.66 34.51
C CYS A 288 -10.33 -24.43 33.35
N PRO A 289 -11.08 -24.76 32.28
CA PRO A 289 -10.47 -25.46 31.16
C PRO A 289 -9.59 -24.51 30.37
N ILE A 290 -8.50 -25.05 29.83
CA ILE A 290 -7.54 -24.33 29.00
C ILE A 290 -7.82 -24.58 27.52
N LEU A 291 -7.60 -23.57 26.67
CA LEU A 291 -7.60 -23.77 25.22
C LEU A 291 -6.48 -24.72 24.82
N GLU A 292 -6.84 -25.81 24.15
CA GLU A 292 -5.90 -26.79 23.61
C GLU A 292 -5.51 -26.43 22.17
N TRP A 293 -6.49 -26.04 21.36
CA TRP A 293 -6.26 -25.55 20.00
C TRP A 293 -7.46 -24.75 19.49
N ILE A 294 -7.21 -23.93 18.48
CA ILE A 294 -8.26 -23.27 17.69
C ILE A 294 -8.04 -23.50 16.19
N GLU A 295 -9.13 -23.66 15.45
CA GLU A 295 -9.20 -23.53 13.99
C GLU A 295 -9.89 -22.22 13.64
N PHE A 296 -9.30 -21.46 12.74
CA PHE A 296 -9.76 -20.12 12.41
C PHE A 296 -9.66 -19.80 10.91
N SER A 297 -10.39 -18.77 10.51
CA SER A 297 -10.17 -18.08 9.23
C SER A 297 -10.00 -16.59 9.46
N ALA A 298 -9.06 -15.97 8.74
CA ALA A 298 -8.80 -14.55 8.80
C ALA A 298 -9.02 -13.90 7.44
N HIS A 299 -9.67 -12.75 7.44
CA HIS A 299 -9.80 -11.85 6.28
C HIS A 299 -9.11 -10.55 6.62
N LEU A 300 -8.13 -10.14 5.81
CA LEU A 300 -7.38 -8.90 5.98
C LEU A 300 -7.60 -8.02 4.75
N GLU A 301 -7.80 -6.73 4.99
CA GLU A 301 -7.85 -5.68 3.97
C GLU A 301 -6.91 -4.56 4.39
N TRP A 302 -6.08 -4.05 3.48
CA TRP A 302 -5.13 -2.99 3.79
C TRP A 302 -4.77 -2.13 2.58
N GLY A 303 -4.12 -0.99 2.84
CA GLY A 303 -3.60 -0.07 1.82
C GLY A 303 -4.50 1.14 1.60
N TYR A 304 -4.04 2.07 0.76
CA TYR A 304 -4.68 3.36 0.50
C TYR A 304 -5.33 3.47 -0.87
#